data_AF-A0A1I3VMH4-F1
#
_entry.id   AF-A0A1I3VMH4-F1
#
_cell.length_a   1.000
_cell.length_b   1.000
_cell.length_c   1.000
_cell.angle_alpha   90.00
_cell.angle_beta   90.00
_cell.angle_gamma   90.00
#
_symmetry.space_group_name_H-M   'P 1'
#
loop_
_entity.id
_entity.type
_entity.pdbx_description
1 polymer ?
#
loop_
_entity_poly.entity_id
_entity_poly.type
_entity_poly.pdbx_seq_one_letter_code
_entity_poly.pdbx_strand_id
1 'polypeptide(L)'
;MLLQKQVYPPLLTVLCDMNKHRKHIAKRHITKGLIFIVRLTLVVLWVPVAADKLWDLKGFHSVLLRQPIPDWWADILFWLLPLLELLAAVLIAWRNNRQRNHQGMWLSGVLMLGFTLFILFGVLGWYEKRPCGCGSVISGLSWEDHLWFNVVFFLLSILGIWFTRARTGRRHSYRKAVRLFFAKRAVGIRRFYRLVMLRLRFPRKFALFRRRA
;
A
#
# COMPACT_ATOMS: atom_id res chain seq x y z
N MET A 1 38.25 -18.48 -55.35
CA MET A 1 37.16 -19.40 -54.95
C MET A 1 37.33 -19.73 -53.47
N LEU A 2 36.92 -18.82 -52.58
CA LEU A 2 36.97 -19.04 -51.14
C LEU A 2 35.62 -19.62 -50.69
N LEU A 3 35.55 -20.95 -50.58
CA LEU A 3 34.43 -21.63 -49.96
C LEU A 3 34.45 -21.35 -48.46
N GLN A 4 33.72 -20.31 -48.06
CA GLN A 4 33.44 -19.98 -46.67
C GLN A 4 32.67 -21.16 -46.07
N LYS A 5 33.36 -22.02 -45.30
CA LYS A 5 32.74 -23.13 -44.56
C LYS A 5 31.72 -22.54 -43.58
N GLN A 6 30.45 -22.66 -43.91
CA GLN A 6 29.35 -22.28 -43.03
C GLN A 6 29.28 -23.30 -41.89
N VAL A 7 29.91 -22.95 -40.76
CA VAL A 7 29.86 -23.75 -39.53
C VAL A 7 28.46 -23.57 -38.94
N TYR A 8 27.56 -24.49 -39.24
CA TYR A 8 26.25 -24.54 -38.59
C TYR A 8 26.42 -24.88 -37.10
N PRO A 9 25.72 -24.18 -36.20
CA PRO A 9 25.78 -24.50 -34.78
C PRO A 9 25.25 -25.92 -34.54
N PRO A 10 25.83 -26.71 -33.62
CA PRO A 10 25.38 -28.06 -33.35
C PRO A 10 23.92 -28.04 -32.87
N LEU A 11 23.08 -28.97 -33.36
CA LEU A 11 21.63 -29.05 -33.09
C LEU A 11 21.29 -28.89 -31.59
N LEU A 12 22.14 -29.41 -30.70
CA LEU A 12 22.01 -29.28 -29.25
C LEU A 12 22.01 -27.82 -28.75
N THR A 13 22.81 -26.94 -29.35
CA THR A 13 22.86 -25.51 -28.98
C THR A 13 21.59 -24.76 -29.39
N VAL A 14 21.04 -25.07 -30.56
CA VAL A 14 19.76 -24.51 -31.03
C VAL A 14 18.61 -24.95 -30.12
N LEU A 15 18.55 -26.22 -29.74
CA LEU A 15 17.53 -26.74 -28.81
C LEU A 15 17.64 -26.12 -27.41
N CYS A 16 18.87 -25.93 -26.90
CA CYS A 16 19.11 -25.27 -25.62
C CYS A 16 18.62 -23.80 -25.62
N ASP A 17 18.91 -23.07 -26.69
CA ASP A 17 18.48 -21.67 -26.84
C ASP A 17 16.95 -21.56 -27.00
N MET A 18 16.33 -22.44 -27.79
CA MET A 18 14.87 -22.50 -27.89
C MET A 18 14.19 -22.81 -26.54
N ASN A 19 14.76 -23.71 -25.73
CA ASN A 19 14.24 -24.01 -24.38
C ASN A 19 14.39 -22.80 -23.44
N LYS A 20 15.53 -22.09 -23.50
CA LYS A 20 15.77 -20.86 -22.73
C LYS A 20 14.79 -19.76 -23.13
N HIS A 21 14.56 -19.56 -24.43
CA HIS A 21 13.62 -18.59 -24.96
C HIS A 21 12.17 -18.92 -24.57
N ARG A 22 11.77 -20.20 -24.65
CA ARG A 22 10.45 -20.67 -24.20
C ARG A 22 10.24 -20.42 -22.71
N LYS A 23 11.22 -20.78 -21.85
CA LYS A 23 11.19 -20.50 -20.40
C LYS A 23 11.09 -19.01 -20.09
N HIS A 24 11.79 -18.16 -20.84
CA HIS A 24 11.73 -16.71 -20.69
C HIS A 24 10.36 -16.11 -21.05
N ILE A 25 9.75 -16.60 -22.14
CA ILE A 25 8.40 -16.19 -22.55
C ILE A 25 7.40 -16.62 -21.48
N ALA A 26 7.39 -17.89 -21.08
CA ALA A 26 6.49 -18.41 -20.04
C ALA A 26 6.59 -17.60 -18.73
N LYS A 27 7.81 -17.34 -18.24
CA LYS A 27 8.05 -16.50 -17.05
C LYS A 27 7.48 -15.09 -17.21
N ARG A 28 7.60 -14.49 -18.40
CA ARG A 28 7.04 -13.15 -18.70
C ARG A 28 5.51 -13.16 -18.68
N HIS A 29 4.86 -14.20 -19.19
CA HIS A 29 3.40 -14.32 -19.16
C HIS A 29 2.88 -14.54 -17.73
N ILE A 30 3.47 -15.46 -16.98
CA ILE A 30 3.11 -15.72 -15.56
C ILE A 30 3.25 -14.45 -14.72
N THR A 31 4.36 -13.71 -14.87
CA THR A 31 4.58 -12.46 -14.13
C THR A 31 3.52 -11.40 -14.44
N LYS A 32 3.13 -11.26 -15.71
CA LYS A 32 2.08 -10.31 -16.10
C LYS A 32 0.72 -10.70 -15.53
N GLY A 33 0.37 -11.99 -15.56
CA GLY A 33 -0.85 -12.51 -14.96
C GLY A 33 -0.91 -12.27 -13.46
N LEU A 34 0.18 -12.56 -12.74
CA LEU A 34 0.28 -12.33 -11.30
C LEU A 34 0.12 -10.84 -10.94
N ILE A 35 0.78 -9.94 -11.66
CA ILE A 35 0.61 -8.48 -11.45
C ILE A 35 -0.85 -8.08 -11.68
N PHE A 36 -1.52 -8.64 -12.69
CA PHE A 36 -2.92 -8.34 -12.97
C PHE A 36 -3.83 -8.77 -11.83
N ILE A 37 -3.65 -9.99 -11.31
CA ILE A 37 -4.43 -10.50 -10.16
C ILE A 37 -4.21 -9.61 -8.94
N VAL A 38 -2.96 -9.32 -8.57
CA VAL A 38 -2.64 -8.45 -7.42
C VAL A 38 -3.29 -7.07 -7.56
N ARG A 39 -3.24 -6.47 -8.76
CA ARG A 39 -3.87 -5.18 -9.02
C ARG A 39 -5.38 -5.25 -8.83
N LEU A 40 -6.02 -6.28 -9.39
CA LEU A 40 -7.46 -6.45 -9.28
C LEU A 40 -7.88 -6.63 -7.82
N THR A 41 -7.20 -7.49 -7.07
CA THR A 41 -7.43 -7.72 -5.64
C THR A 41 -7.33 -6.43 -4.82
N LEU A 42 -6.31 -5.59 -5.07
CA LEU A 42 -6.17 -4.31 -4.37
C LEU A 42 -7.21 -3.28 -4.78
N VAL A 43 -7.65 -3.25 -6.05
CA VAL A 43 -8.73 -2.36 -6.48
C VAL A 43 -10.06 -2.77 -5.85
N VAL A 44 -10.35 -4.07 -5.84
CA VAL A 44 -11.54 -4.65 -5.20
C VAL A 44 -11.53 -4.43 -3.69
N LEU A 45 -10.37 -4.32 -3.05
CA LEU A 45 -10.27 -3.88 -1.66
C LEU A 45 -10.61 -2.39 -1.52
N TRP A 46 -9.89 -1.52 -2.24
CA TRP A 46 -9.92 -0.08 -1.95
C TRP A 46 -11.20 0.61 -2.38
N VAL A 47 -11.81 0.20 -3.49
CA VAL A 47 -13.05 0.82 -4.00
C VAL A 47 -14.21 0.71 -3.01
N PRO A 48 -14.63 -0.48 -2.54
CA PRO A 48 -15.76 -0.59 -1.62
C PRO A 48 -15.44 0.00 -0.25
N VAL A 49 -14.19 -0.11 0.22
CA VAL A 49 -13.76 0.47 1.51
C VAL A 49 -13.82 2.01 1.50
N ALA A 50 -13.45 2.64 0.38
CA ALA A 50 -13.58 4.09 0.19
C ALA A 50 -15.04 4.51 -0.02
N ALA A 51 -15.78 3.75 -0.84
CA ALA A 51 -17.17 4.05 -1.17
C ALA A 51 -18.06 4.01 0.08
N ASP A 52 -17.89 3.00 0.94
CA ASP A 52 -18.66 2.84 2.18
C ASP A 52 -18.45 4.03 3.14
N LYS A 53 -17.21 4.52 3.27
CA LYS A 53 -16.90 5.73 4.05
C LYS A 53 -17.47 7.00 3.44
N LEU A 54 -17.47 7.12 2.12
CA LEU A 54 -18.03 8.29 1.43
C LEU A 54 -19.56 8.29 1.47
N TRP A 55 -20.17 7.11 1.46
CA TRP A 55 -21.62 6.95 1.50
C TRP A 55 -22.22 7.42 2.82
N ASP A 56 -21.63 7.00 3.95
CA ASP A 56 -21.98 7.50 5.28
C ASP A 56 -20.80 8.22 5.95
N LEU A 57 -20.44 9.37 5.38
CA LEU A 57 -19.32 10.17 5.85
C LEU A 57 -19.51 10.68 7.29
N LYS A 58 -20.76 10.99 7.68
CA LYS A 58 -21.10 11.43 9.05
C LYS A 58 -20.98 10.29 10.05
N GLY A 59 -21.45 9.09 9.70
CA GLY A 59 -21.25 7.89 10.50
C GLY A 59 -19.78 7.55 10.65
N PHE A 60 -19.00 7.64 9.56
CA PHE A 60 -17.55 7.44 9.59
C PHE A 60 -16.83 8.43 10.53
N HIS A 61 -17.18 9.72 10.47
CA HIS A 61 -16.64 10.72 11.40
C HIS A 61 -17.00 10.40 12.86
N SER A 62 -18.24 9.99 13.12
CA SER A 62 -18.68 9.56 14.46
C SER A 62 -17.95 8.31 14.96
N VAL A 63 -17.56 7.40 14.07
CA VAL A 63 -16.70 6.25 14.40
C VAL A 63 -15.27 6.70 14.70
N LEU A 64 -14.72 7.65 13.93
CA LEU A 64 -13.38 8.20 14.15
C LEU A 64 -13.24 8.92 15.50
N LEU A 65 -14.25 9.69 15.91
CA LEU A 65 -14.28 10.36 17.22
C LEU A 65 -14.23 9.39 18.41
N ARG A 66 -14.70 8.14 18.20
CA ARG A 66 -14.66 7.07 19.21
C ARG A 66 -13.33 6.30 19.22
N GLN A 67 -12.46 6.52 18.24
CA GLN A 67 -11.14 5.89 18.21
C GLN A 67 -10.21 6.52 19.25
N PRO A 68 -9.14 5.82 19.68
CA PRO A 68 -8.11 6.36 20.57
C PRO A 68 -7.19 7.36 19.83
N ILE A 69 -7.78 8.36 19.18
CA ILE A 69 -7.11 9.46 18.48
C ILE A 69 -7.64 10.80 19.01
N PRO A 70 -6.89 11.90 18.86
CA PRO A 70 -7.41 13.23 19.14
C PRO A 70 -8.55 13.61 18.20
N ASP A 71 -9.55 14.36 18.69
CA ASP A 71 -10.73 14.72 17.90
C ASP A 71 -10.37 15.53 16.64
N TRP A 72 -9.38 16.42 16.72
CA TRP A 72 -8.86 17.16 15.56
C TRP A 72 -8.22 16.26 14.50
N TRP A 73 -7.70 15.08 14.86
CA TRP A 73 -7.28 14.08 13.87
C TRP A 73 -8.50 13.44 13.20
N ALA A 74 -9.57 13.18 13.94
CA ALA A 74 -10.82 12.67 13.35
C ALA A 74 -11.38 13.64 12.31
N ASP A 75 -11.35 14.94 12.59
CA ASP A 75 -11.78 16.02 11.68
C ASP A 75 -10.95 16.11 10.40
N ILE A 76 -9.71 15.65 10.41
CA ILE A 76 -8.86 15.59 9.21
C ILE A 76 -9.04 14.26 8.49
N LEU A 77 -9.05 13.16 9.24
CA LEU A 77 -9.05 11.80 8.72
C LEU A 77 -10.37 11.42 8.04
N PHE A 78 -11.50 12.02 8.45
CA PHE A 78 -12.78 11.66 7.87
C PHE A 78 -12.86 11.96 6.36
N TRP A 79 -12.22 13.05 5.90
CA TRP A 79 -12.03 13.31 4.46
C TRP A 79 -10.78 12.65 3.90
N LEU A 80 -9.67 12.71 4.63
CA LEU A 80 -8.37 12.31 4.09
C LEU A 80 -8.31 10.81 3.78
N LEU A 81 -8.84 9.96 4.66
CA LEU A 81 -8.79 8.50 4.48
C LEU A 81 -9.54 8.03 3.22
N PRO A 82 -10.84 8.31 3.03
CA PRO A 82 -11.54 7.86 1.82
C PRO A 82 -10.93 8.42 0.53
N LEU A 83 -10.39 9.64 0.56
CA LEU A 83 -9.71 10.22 -0.61
C LEU A 83 -8.41 9.50 -0.94
N LEU A 84 -7.60 9.13 0.06
CA LEU A 84 -6.37 8.37 -0.17
C LEU A 84 -6.65 6.94 -0.63
N GLU A 85 -7.69 6.30 -0.10
CA GLU A 85 -8.14 4.97 -0.49
C GLU A 85 -8.62 4.97 -1.96
N LEU A 86 -9.46 5.95 -2.34
CA LEU A 86 -9.90 6.12 -3.72
C LEU A 86 -8.73 6.45 -4.65
N LEU A 87 -7.79 7.31 -4.22
CA LEU A 87 -6.58 7.61 -4.99
C LEU A 87 -5.74 6.34 -5.21
N ALA A 88 -5.60 5.47 -4.20
CA ALA A 88 -4.91 4.20 -4.35
C ALA A 88 -5.61 3.32 -5.40
N ALA A 89 -6.94 3.19 -5.32
CA ALA A 89 -7.72 2.44 -6.31
C ALA A 89 -7.53 2.98 -7.73
N VAL A 90 -7.64 4.30 -7.93
CA VAL A 90 -7.48 4.95 -9.24
C VAL A 90 -6.07 4.76 -9.79
N LEU A 91 -5.02 4.95 -8.97
CA LEU A 91 -3.63 4.78 -9.42
C LEU A 91 -3.31 3.33 -9.83
N ILE A 92 -3.90 2.35 -9.16
CA ILE A 92 -3.74 0.91 -9.47
C ILE A 92 -4.62 0.50 -10.67
N ALA A 93 -5.82 1.05 -10.82
CA ALA A 93 -6.71 0.75 -11.93
C ALA A 93 -6.26 1.39 -13.25
N TRP A 94 -5.54 2.52 -13.19
CA TRP A 94 -5.22 3.31 -14.38
C TRP A 94 -4.47 2.52 -15.46
N ARG A 95 -5.00 2.60 -16.69
CA ARG A 95 -4.58 1.83 -17.87
C ARG A 95 -3.06 1.85 -18.10
N ASN A 96 -2.47 0.65 -18.07
CA ASN A 96 -1.11 0.20 -18.43
C ASN A 96 0.08 1.15 -18.16
N ASN A 97 -0.08 2.16 -17.32
CA ASN A 97 1.00 3.04 -16.92
C ASN A 97 1.72 2.40 -15.73
N ARG A 98 2.82 1.71 -16.02
CA ARG A 98 3.61 1.02 -15.01
C ARG A 98 4.06 1.94 -13.86
N GLN A 99 4.33 3.20 -14.14
CA GLN A 99 4.77 4.17 -13.15
C GLN A 99 3.65 4.54 -12.17
N ARG A 100 2.45 4.83 -12.68
CA ARG A 100 1.26 5.08 -11.84
C ARG A 100 0.89 3.86 -11.01
N ASN A 101 0.92 2.68 -11.62
CA ASN A 101 0.72 1.42 -10.90
C ASN A 101 1.72 1.25 -9.75
N HIS A 102 3.00 1.51 -9.99
CA HIS A 102 4.02 1.46 -8.94
C HIS A 102 3.76 2.49 -7.83
N GLN A 103 3.30 3.71 -8.16
CA GLN A 103 2.87 4.70 -7.15
C GLN A 103 1.67 4.21 -6.33
N GLY A 104 0.64 3.65 -6.99
CA GLY A 104 -0.53 3.09 -6.34
C GLY A 104 -0.20 1.93 -5.40
N MET A 105 0.70 1.03 -5.80
CA MET A 105 1.18 -0.06 -4.94
C MET A 105 1.91 0.46 -3.69
N TRP A 106 2.69 1.52 -3.82
CA TRP A 106 3.31 2.19 -2.67
C TRP A 106 2.29 2.85 -1.76
N LEU A 107 1.33 3.58 -2.31
CA LEU A 107 0.28 4.22 -1.53
C LEU A 107 -0.55 3.18 -0.77
N SER A 108 -0.97 2.10 -1.45
CA SER A 108 -1.64 0.95 -0.85
C SER A 108 -0.84 0.34 0.29
N GLY A 109 0.46 0.09 0.08
CA GLY A 109 1.33 -0.47 1.12
C GLY A 109 1.48 0.45 2.33
N VAL A 110 1.56 1.78 2.13
CA VAL A 110 1.66 2.75 3.23
C VAL A 110 0.34 2.83 4.01
N LEU A 111 -0.81 2.90 3.33
CA LEU A 111 -2.11 2.88 3.98
C LEU A 111 -2.29 1.60 4.79
N MET A 112 -1.98 0.45 4.17
CA MET A 112 -2.13 -0.84 4.84
C MET A 112 -1.19 -1.00 6.02
N LEU A 113 0.04 -0.50 5.93
CA LEU A 113 0.95 -0.45 7.07
C LEU A 113 0.40 0.41 8.21
N GLY A 114 -0.16 1.58 7.89
CA GLY A 114 -0.80 2.46 8.88
C GLY A 114 -1.96 1.76 9.62
N PHE A 115 -2.85 1.11 8.88
CA PHE A 115 -3.95 0.34 9.46
C PHE A 115 -3.46 -0.88 10.24
N THR A 116 -2.43 -1.58 9.75
CA THR A 116 -1.80 -2.70 10.45
C THR A 116 -1.25 -2.26 11.80
N LEU A 117 -0.47 -1.17 11.84
CA LEU A 117 0.12 -0.65 13.07
C LEU A 117 -0.96 -0.19 14.07
N PHE A 118 -2.01 0.48 13.57
CA PHE A 118 -3.13 0.90 14.41
C PHE A 118 -3.84 -0.28 15.08
N ILE A 119 -4.14 -1.34 14.33
CA ILE A 119 -4.77 -2.55 14.86
C ILE A 119 -3.81 -3.31 15.79
N LEU A 120 -2.53 -3.43 15.41
CA LEU A 120 -1.50 -4.10 16.20
C LEU A 120 -1.40 -3.51 17.61
N PHE A 121 -1.39 -2.17 17.75
CA PHE A 121 -1.37 -1.54 19.07
C PHE A 121 -2.62 -1.85 19.90
N GLY A 122 -3.79 -2.04 19.27
CA GLY A 122 -5.01 -2.47 19.96
C GLY A 122 -4.98 -3.94 20.40
N VAL A 123 -4.40 -4.81 19.58
CA VAL A 123 -4.18 -6.24 19.93
C VAL A 123 -3.18 -6.34 21.08
N LEU A 124 -2.09 -5.58 21.04
CA LEU A 124 -1.08 -5.49 22.12
C LEU A 124 -1.59 -4.81 23.40
N GLY A 125 -2.83 -4.31 23.42
CA GLY A 125 -3.45 -3.73 24.62
C GLY A 125 -2.96 -2.32 24.98
N TRP A 126 -2.42 -1.56 24.02
CA TRP A 126 -1.93 -0.20 24.27
C TRP A 126 -3.05 0.86 24.36
N TYR A 127 -4.27 0.50 23.98
CA TYR A 127 -5.46 1.35 24.12
C TYR A 127 -6.19 1.02 25.43
N GLU A 128 -6.70 2.04 26.12
CA GLU A 128 -7.45 1.84 27.38
C GLU A 128 -8.72 1.00 27.20
N LYS A 129 -9.38 1.18 26.05
CA LYS A 129 -10.53 0.38 25.61
C LYS A 129 -10.43 0.17 24.11
N ARG A 130 -10.64 -1.07 23.66
CA ARG A 130 -10.74 -1.37 22.22
C ARG A 130 -12.00 -0.68 21.66
N PRO A 131 -11.88 0.17 20.63
CA PRO A 131 -13.05 0.79 20.02
C PRO A 131 -13.97 -0.28 19.43
N CYS A 132 -15.27 -0.12 19.64
CA CYS A 132 -16.29 -1.01 19.08
C CYS A 132 -16.67 -0.56 17.66
N GLY A 133 -16.76 -1.53 16.74
CA GLY A 133 -17.16 -1.30 15.35
C GLY A 133 -16.05 -0.71 14.48
N CYS A 134 -15.67 -1.44 13.43
CA CYS A 134 -14.92 -0.86 12.32
C CYS A 134 -15.95 -0.24 11.39
N GLY A 135 -16.00 1.10 11.28
CA GLY A 135 -16.95 1.83 10.44
C GLY A 135 -16.63 1.71 8.95
N SER A 136 -16.55 0.48 8.45
CA SER A 136 -16.35 0.16 7.04
C SER A 136 -17.15 -1.09 6.65
N VAL A 137 -17.30 -1.37 5.35
CA VAL A 137 -17.91 -2.58 4.76
C VAL A 137 -17.36 -3.93 5.29
N ILE A 138 -16.24 -3.88 6.02
CA ILE A 138 -15.59 -5.03 6.69
C ILE A 138 -15.99 -5.08 8.18
N SER A 139 -17.14 -4.50 8.54
CA SER A 139 -17.68 -4.49 9.89
C SER A 139 -18.10 -5.90 10.31
N GLY A 140 -17.30 -6.58 11.13
CA GLY A 140 -17.65 -7.91 11.64
C GLY A 140 -16.46 -8.81 11.95
N LEU A 141 -15.27 -8.51 11.42
CA LEU A 141 -14.05 -9.25 11.77
C LEU A 141 -13.59 -8.93 13.19
N SER A 142 -13.02 -9.92 13.88
CA SER A 142 -12.33 -9.69 15.15
C SER A 142 -11.10 -8.80 14.94
N TRP A 143 -10.50 -8.31 16.03
CA TRP A 143 -9.27 -7.51 15.95
C TRP A 143 -8.10 -8.29 15.35
N GLU A 144 -8.00 -9.57 15.66
CA GLU A 144 -6.95 -10.45 15.16
C GLU A 144 -7.18 -10.79 13.68
N ASP A 145 -8.42 -11.02 13.28
CA ASP A 145 -8.78 -11.23 11.88
C ASP A 145 -8.48 -10.00 11.02
N HIS A 146 -8.79 -8.79 11.52
CA HIS A 146 -8.43 -7.53 10.86
C HIS A 146 -6.91 -7.37 10.74
N LEU A 147 -6.14 -7.79 11.76
CA LEU A 147 -4.69 -7.73 11.71
C LEU A 147 -4.15 -8.62 10.59
N TRP A 148 -4.61 -9.87 10.53
CA TRP A 148 -4.24 -10.82 9.48
C TRP A 148 -4.64 -10.33 8.09
N PHE A 149 -5.87 -9.83 7.96
CA PHE A 149 -6.35 -9.21 6.73
C PHE A 149 -5.40 -8.11 6.27
N ASN A 150 -5.08 -7.15 7.14
CA ASN A 150 -4.19 -6.05 6.80
C ASN A 150 -2.78 -6.53 6.43
N VAL A 151 -2.22 -7.51 7.15
CA VAL A 151 -0.89 -8.09 6.85
C VAL A 151 -0.89 -8.73 5.46
N VAL A 152 -1.92 -9.50 5.09
CA VAL A 152 -2.02 -10.13 3.77
C VAL A 152 -2.03 -9.07 2.66
N PHE A 153 -2.87 -8.05 2.77
CA PHE A 153 -2.94 -6.99 1.76
C PHE A 153 -1.70 -6.09 1.73
N PHE A 154 -1.00 -5.94 2.87
CA PHE A 154 0.29 -5.28 2.92
C PHE A 154 1.32 -6.07 2.12
N LEU A 155 1.42 -7.38 2.33
CA LEU A 155 2.32 -8.26 1.58
C LEU A 155 1.99 -8.29 0.08
N LEU A 156 0.72 -8.30 -0.30
CA LEU A 156 0.29 -8.16 -1.71
C LEU A 156 0.76 -6.84 -2.31
N SER A 157 0.69 -5.74 -1.56
CA SER A 157 1.21 -4.44 -2.00
C SER A 157 2.73 -4.48 -2.21
N ILE A 158 3.48 -5.10 -1.29
CA ILE A 158 4.93 -5.31 -1.42
C ILE A 158 5.27 -6.15 -2.64
N LEU A 159 4.52 -7.23 -2.88
CA LEU A 159 4.67 -8.09 -4.06
C LEU A 159 4.46 -7.29 -5.35
N GLY A 160 3.40 -6.48 -5.40
CA GLY A 160 3.12 -5.56 -6.50
C GLY A 160 4.25 -4.56 -6.76
N ILE A 161 4.83 -3.98 -5.70
CA ILE A 161 6.00 -3.08 -5.80
C ILE A 161 7.20 -3.83 -6.42
N TRP A 162 7.48 -5.04 -5.94
CA TRP A 162 8.63 -5.82 -6.39
C TRP A 162 8.57 -6.12 -7.89
N PHE A 163 7.42 -6.56 -8.39
CA PHE A 163 7.24 -6.88 -9.81
C PHE A 163 7.15 -5.63 -10.71
N THR A 164 6.64 -4.52 -10.19
CA THR A 164 6.54 -3.27 -10.95
C THR A 164 7.87 -2.51 -11.06
N ARG A 165 8.93 -2.87 -10.32
CA ARG A 165 10.27 -2.23 -10.37
C ARG A 165 11.06 -2.41 -11.68
N ALA A 166 10.80 -3.44 -12.49
CA ALA A 166 11.72 -3.90 -13.55
C ALA A 166 11.47 -3.38 -14.98
N ARG A 167 11.84 -2.12 -15.29
CA ARG A 167 12.21 -1.53 -16.62
C ARG A 167 11.64 -0.12 -16.74
N THR A 168 12.48 0.89 -16.56
CA THR A 168 12.27 2.24 -17.08
C THR A 168 13.64 2.91 -17.17
N GLY A 169 14.15 3.10 -18.39
CA GLY A 169 15.35 3.91 -18.67
C GLY A 169 15.18 5.41 -18.35
N ARG A 170 13.95 5.87 -18.04
CA ARG A 170 13.65 7.23 -17.54
C ARG A 170 13.76 7.36 -16.01
N ARG A 171 14.58 6.51 -15.38
CA ARG A 171 14.69 6.33 -13.92
C ARG A 171 15.24 7.55 -13.18
N HIS A 172 16.01 8.41 -13.85
CA HIS A 172 16.74 9.50 -13.19
C HIS A 172 15.85 10.72 -12.91
N SER A 173 15.12 11.22 -13.91
CA SER A 173 14.39 12.48 -13.79
C SER A 173 13.17 12.40 -12.84
N TYR A 174 12.38 11.32 -12.92
CA TYR A 174 11.25 11.09 -12.00
C TYR A 174 11.70 10.83 -10.55
N ARG A 175 12.72 9.98 -10.32
CA ARG A 175 13.22 9.75 -8.95
C ARG A 175 13.84 11.00 -8.36
N LYS A 176 14.50 11.85 -9.17
CA LYS A 176 15.04 13.12 -8.70
C LYS A 176 13.93 14.11 -8.37
N ALA A 177 12.92 14.29 -9.23
CA ALA A 177 11.78 15.16 -8.97
C ALA A 177 10.92 14.69 -7.78
N VAL A 178 10.64 13.39 -7.68
CA VAL A 178 9.89 12.81 -6.57
C VAL A 178 10.69 12.76 -5.28
N ARG A 179 12.00 12.44 -5.31
CA ARG A 179 12.85 12.64 -4.13
C ARG A 179 12.94 14.10 -3.74
N LEU A 180 13.04 15.04 -4.68
CA LEU A 180 13.04 16.47 -4.36
C LEU A 180 11.71 16.86 -3.72
N PHE A 181 10.59 16.40 -4.28
CA PHE A 181 9.25 16.68 -3.78
C PHE A 181 9.06 16.10 -2.38
N PHE A 182 9.34 14.82 -2.18
CA PHE A 182 9.27 14.18 -0.86
C PHE A 182 10.36 14.68 0.10
N ALA A 183 11.56 15.06 -0.33
CA ALA A 183 12.58 15.63 0.56
C ALA A 183 12.18 17.04 1.01
N LYS A 184 11.71 17.89 0.09
CA LYS A 184 11.18 19.22 0.42
C LYS A 184 9.98 19.12 1.35
N ARG A 185 9.08 18.15 1.13
CA ARG A 185 7.90 17.92 1.97
C ARG A 185 8.22 17.17 3.27
N ALA A 186 9.22 16.27 3.29
CA ALA A 186 9.69 15.54 4.47
C ALA A 186 10.43 16.45 5.46
N VAL A 187 11.10 17.50 4.98
CA VAL A 187 11.67 18.54 5.87
C VAL A 187 10.54 19.32 6.55
N GLY A 188 9.49 19.69 5.81
CA GLY A 188 8.27 20.31 6.35
C GLY A 188 7.52 19.39 7.33
N ILE A 189 7.35 18.12 6.96
CA ILE A 189 6.75 17.06 7.78
C ILE A 189 7.60 16.80 9.03
N ARG A 190 8.93 16.72 8.97
CA ARG A 190 9.76 16.52 10.18
C ARG A 190 9.66 17.71 11.14
N ARG A 191 9.59 18.94 10.64
CA ARG A 191 9.33 20.12 11.49
C ARG A 191 7.92 20.08 12.07
N PHE A 192 6.91 19.74 11.26
CA PHE A 192 5.53 19.57 11.70
C PHE A 192 5.41 18.46 12.75
N TYR A 193 5.91 17.25 12.50
CA TYR A 193 5.93 16.15 13.46
C TYR A 193 6.74 16.49 14.71
N ARG A 194 7.83 17.25 14.63
CA ARG A 194 8.57 17.68 15.84
C ARG A 194 7.75 18.67 16.65
N LEU A 195 7.10 19.64 16.01
CA LEU A 195 6.19 20.61 16.66
C LEU A 195 4.91 19.94 17.20
N VAL A 196 4.36 18.97 16.47
CA VAL A 196 3.20 18.16 16.84
C VAL A 196 3.59 17.22 17.97
N MET A 197 4.68 16.45 17.90
CA MET A 197 5.14 15.59 19.00
C MET A 197 5.51 16.38 20.27
N LEU A 198 6.00 17.62 20.13
CA LEU A 198 6.22 18.53 21.27
C LEU A 198 4.92 19.12 21.84
N ARG A 199 3.83 19.19 21.05
CA ARG A 199 2.48 19.65 21.47
C ARG A 199 1.48 18.52 21.72
N LEU A 200 1.81 17.28 21.35
CA LEU A 200 1.03 16.08 21.62
C LEU A 200 1.20 15.79 23.12
N ARG A 201 0.46 16.52 23.95
CA ARG A 201 -0.10 15.92 25.15
C ARG A 201 -0.89 14.72 24.64
N PHE A 202 -0.31 13.52 24.75
CA PHE A 202 -1.02 12.29 24.45
C PHE A 202 -2.34 12.34 25.23
N PRO A 203 -3.51 12.34 24.55
CA PRO A 203 -4.77 12.32 25.26
C PRO A 203 -4.81 11.08 26.16
N ARG A 204 -5.49 11.20 27.30
CA ARG A 204 -5.68 10.16 28.34
C ARG A 204 -6.53 8.97 27.84
N LYS A 205 -6.31 8.49 26.60
CA LYS A 205 -6.99 7.33 25.99
C LYS A 205 -5.99 6.19 25.69
N PHE A 206 -4.69 6.38 25.97
CA PHE A 206 -3.62 5.39 25.81
C PHE A 206 -3.28 4.76 27.16
N ALA A 207 -3.26 3.42 27.22
CA ALA A 207 -3.09 2.64 28.44
C ALA A 207 -1.75 2.88 29.16
N LEU A 208 -0.75 3.46 28.46
CA LEU A 208 0.56 3.81 29.01
C LEU A 208 0.48 4.84 30.16
N PHE A 209 -0.65 5.54 30.31
CA PHE A 209 -0.87 6.56 31.34
C PHE A 209 -1.78 6.11 32.49
N ARG A 210 -2.01 4.79 32.69
CA ARG A 210 -2.68 4.31 33.90
C ARG A 210 -1.80 4.61 35.12
N ARG A 211 -2.05 5.74 35.78
CA ARG A 211 -1.70 5.91 37.20
C ARG A 211 -2.29 4.69 37.90
N ARG A 212 -1.41 3.82 38.40
CA ARG A 212 -1.77 2.75 39.30
C ARG A 212 -2.46 3.44 40.48
N ALA A 213 -3.80 3.36 40.52
CA ALA A 213 -4.58 3.62 41.70
C ALA A 213 -4.60 2.33 42.52
#